data_AF-A0A6C0ET43-F1
#
_entry.id   AF-A0A6C0ET43-F1
#
_cell.length_a   1.000
_cell.length_b   1.000
_cell.length_c   1.000
_cell.angle_alpha   90.00
_cell.angle_beta   90.00
_cell.angle_gamma   90.00
#
_symmetry.space_group_name_H-M   'P 1'
#
loop_
_entity.id
_entity.type
_entity.pdbx_description
1 polymer ?
#
loop_
_entity_poly.entity_id
_entity_poly.type
_entity_poly.pdbx_seq_one_letter_code
_entity_poly.pdbx_strand_id
1 'polypeptide(L)'
;MIAISGTGRCGTTFLMIIFIFLKFNTGFTEDKFDLNISSNCNSGLENIDINTLTSNFHIVKHPQLIDTKDNIIKFISNNDLEHMIIPIRNLEDAARSREKLGGVNGGDGSIAGGLWKANNYREQLDFYHKVMAQYLETMVIYDIPTIFIDFKKMINNPRYLYFKLIVIFDKYNISFKVFKEAYIKADNHQKKK
;
A
#
# COMPACT_ATOMS: atom_id res chain seq x y z
N MET A 1 -15.60 -1.55 1.29
CA MET A 1 -14.20 -2.07 1.26
C MET A 1 -13.20 -0.92 1.31
N ILE A 2 -12.01 -1.11 1.90
CA ILE A 2 -10.89 -0.14 1.85
C ILE A 2 -9.73 -0.76 1.07
N ALA A 3 -9.18 -0.02 0.10
CA ALA A 3 -8.02 -0.48 -0.67
C ALA A 3 -6.75 0.30 -0.29
N ILE A 4 -5.59 -0.35 -0.37
CA ILE A 4 -4.26 0.21 -0.14
C ILE A 4 -3.41 0.01 -1.40
N SER A 5 -2.86 1.10 -1.91
CA SER A 5 -1.94 1.11 -3.06
C SER A 5 -0.94 2.25 -2.92
N GLY A 6 -0.17 2.54 -3.97
CA GLY A 6 0.79 3.64 -3.98
C GLY A 6 1.96 3.37 -4.93
N THR A 7 2.92 4.28 -4.99
CA THR A 7 4.03 4.24 -5.97
C THR A 7 5.11 3.15 -5.67
N GLY A 8 4.75 2.12 -4.91
CA GLY A 8 5.67 1.08 -4.44
C GLY A 8 6.74 1.64 -3.50
N ARG A 9 7.32 0.77 -2.66
CA ARG A 9 8.36 1.16 -1.68
C ARG A 9 7.94 2.32 -0.74
N CYS A 10 6.64 2.49 -0.53
CA CYS A 10 6.01 3.52 0.29
C CYS A 10 5.35 2.96 1.57
N GLY A 11 5.69 1.73 1.97
CA GLY A 11 5.26 1.17 3.26
C GLY A 11 3.82 0.64 3.31
N THR A 12 3.24 0.25 2.17
CA THR A 12 1.91 -0.39 2.12
C THR A 12 1.86 -1.70 2.91
N THR A 13 2.94 -2.47 2.95
CA THR A 13 3.05 -3.69 3.78
C THR A 13 2.98 -3.37 5.27
N PHE A 14 3.57 -2.27 5.73
CA PHE A 14 3.48 -1.86 7.14
C PHE A 14 2.03 -1.57 7.55
N LEU A 15 1.26 -0.88 6.68
CA LEU A 15 -0.17 -0.68 6.91
C LEU A 15 -0.93 -2.00 6.99
N MET A 16 -0.66 -2.95 6.09
CA MET A 16 -1.31 -4.27 6.12
C MET A 16 -1.05 -4.98 7.46
N ILE A 17 0.18 -4.97 7.97
CA ILE A 17 0.53 -5.58 9.25
C ILE A 17 -0.26 -4.93 10.40
N ILE A 18 -0.39 -3.60 10.41
CA ILE A 18 -1.23 -2.90 11.40
C ILE A 18 -2.68 -3.38 11.33
N PHE A 19 -3.27 -3.44 10.13
CA PHE A 19 -4.66 -3.89 9.96
C PHE A 19 -4.87 -5.35 10.37
N ILE A 20 -3.89 -6.22 10.12
CA ILE A 20 -3.90 -7.61 10.60
C ILE A 20 -3.92 -7.65 12.14
N PHE A 21 -3.05 -6.88 12.81
CA PHE A 21 -3.03 -6.81 14.29
C PHE A 21 -4.28 -6.16 14.89
N LEU A 22 -4.97 -5.32 14.12
CA LEU A 22 -6.27 -4.75 14.47
C LEU A 22 -7.45 -5.70 14.15
N LYS A 23 -7.16 -6.93 13.68
CA LYS A 23 -8.16 -7.97 13.36
C LYS A 23 -9.12 -7.58 12.24
N PHE A 24 -8.72 -6.66 11.36
CA PHE A 24 -9.46 -6.43 10.12
C PHE A 24 -9.35 -7.66 9.22
N ASN A 25 -10.43 -7.99 8.50
CA ASN A 25 -10.38 -9.05 7.51
C ASN A 25 -9.56 -8.59 6.29
N THR A 26 -8.29 -9.00 6.24
CA THR A 26 -7.34 -8.68 5.17
C THR A 26 -7.07 -9.87 4.23
N GLY A 27 -7.65 -11.04 4.56
CA GLY A 27 -7.26 -12.33 4.00
C GLY A 27 -6.00 -12.95 4.63
N PHE A 28 -5.35 -12.25 5.57
CA PHE A 28 -4.17 -12.72 6.29
C PHE A 28 -4.44 -12.77 7.81
N THR A 29 -3.79 -13.71 8.48
CA THR A 29 -3.92 -13.93 9.93
C THR A 29 -2.58 -13.69 10.64
N GLU A 30 -2.64 -13.31 11.92
CA GLU A 30 -1.44 -13.00 12.73
C GLU A 30 -0.43 -14.15 12.81
N ASP A 31 -0.87 -15.41 12.70
CA ASP A 31 -0.02 -16.60 12.77
C ASP A 31 0.70 -16.92 11.45
N LYS A 32 0.21 -16.41 10.31
CA LYS A 32 0.68 -16.84 8.98
C LYS A 32 1.07 -15.70 8.03
N PHE A 33 0.81 -14.44 8.38
CA PHE A 33 1.10 -13.32 7.47
C PHE A 33 2.58 -13.22 7.09
N ASP A 34 3.50 -13.62 7.98
CA ASP A 34 4.94 -13.57 7.76
C ASP A 34 5.45 -14.40 6.59
N LEU A 35 4.76 -15.51 6.30
CA LEU A 35 5.05 -16.37 5.15
C LEU A 35 4.81 -15.65 3.81
N ASN A 36 4.03 -14.57 3.84
CA ASN A 36 3.66 -13.78 2.67
C ASN A 36 4.47 -12.48 2.56
N ILE A 37 5.53 -12.31 3.36
CA ILE A 37 6.45 -11.16 3.31
C ILE A 37 7.83 -11.63 2.83
N SER A 38 8.29 -11.06 1.72
CA SER A 38 9.62 -11.35 1.15
C SER A 38 10.72 -11.06 2.19
N SER A 39 11.70 -11.97 2.30
CA SER A 39 12.87 -11.81 3.16
C SER A 39 13.82 -10.72 2.67
N ASN A 40 13.88 -10.50 1.35
CA ASN A 40 14.85 -9.59 0.72
C ASN A 40 14.37 -8.14 0.70
N CYS A 41 13.06 -7.93 0.81
CA CYS A 41 12.48 -6.61 0.79
C CYS A 41 11.18 -6.65 1.58
N ASN A 42 10.94 -5.69 2.48
CA ASN A 42 9.71 -5.56 3.30
C ASN A 42 8.46 -5.27 2.43
N SER A 43 8.16 -6.16 1.49
CA SER A 43 7.09 -6.22 0.50
C SER A 43 6.39 -7.57 0.64
N GLY A 44 5.14 -7.69 0.19
CA GLY A 44 4.31 -8.83 0.54
C GLY A 44 2.93 -8.43 1.03
N LEU A 45 2.05 -9.40 1.28
CA LEU A 45 0.65 -9.20 1.69
C LEU A 45 -0.21 -8.54 0.59
N GLU A 46 0.10 -8.82 -0.68
CA GLU A 46 -0.74 -8.42 -1.81
C GLU A 46 -1.93 -9.37 -1.99
N ASN A 47 -3.12 -8.82 -2.27
CA ASN A 47 -4.26 -9.59 -2.77
C ASN A 47 -4.18 -9.57 -4.31
N ILE A 48 -3.49 -10.55 -4.89
CA ILE A 48 -2.96 -10.49 -6.26
C ILE A 48 -4.07 -10.61 -7.33
N ASP A 49 -5.14 -11.36 -7.07
CA ASP A 49 -6.17 -11.58 -8.09
C ASP A 49 -7.44 -10.77 -7.80
N ILE A 50 -7.56 -9.66 -8.53
CA ILE A 50 -8.73 -8.76 -8.53
C ILE A 50 -10.06 -9.46 -8.82
N ASN A 51 -10.05 -10.59 -9.55
CA ASN A 51 -11.25 -11.34 -9.87
C ASN A 51 -11.64 -12.34 -8.77
N THR A 52 -10.72 -12.61 -7.82
CA THR A 52 -10.98 -13.44 -6.63
C THR A 52 -11.16 -12.62 -5.36
N LEU A 53 -11.07 -11.29 -5.45
CA LEU A 53 -11.41 -10.41 -4.35
C LEU A 53 -12.87 -10.62 -4.00
N THR A 54 -13.09 -11.35 -2.91
CA THR A 54 -14.44 -11.51 -2.37
C THR A 54 -14.83 -10.25 -1.60
N SER A 55 -16.11 -9.92 -1.62
CA SER A 55 -16.70 -8.84 -0.82
C SER A 55 -16.48 -8.97 0.69
N ASN A 56 -15.91 -10.09 1.15
CA ASN A 56 -15.67 -10.37 2.56
C ASN A 56 -14.44 -9.65 3.11
N PHE A 57 -13.50 -9.20 2.27
CA PHE A 57 -12.33 -8.46 2.75
C PHE A 57 -12.67 -7.01 3.10
N HIS A 58 -12.30 -6.60 4.32
CA HIS A 58 -12.40 -5.22 4.76
C HIS A 58 -11.28 -4.37 4.19
N ILE A 59 -10.05 -4.90 4.20
CA ILE A 59 -8.84 -4.21 3.74
C ILE A 59 -8.19 -5.04 2.64
N VAL A 60 -7.89 -4.41 1.50
CA VAL A 60 -7.22 -5.03 0.36
C VAL A 60 -5.96 -4.25 0.01
N LYS A 61 -4.83 -4.93 -0.23
CA LYS A 61 -3.63 -4.31 -0.79
C LYS A 61 -3.40 -4.78 -2.22
N HIS A 62 -3.35 -3.85 -3.15
CA HIS A 62 -3.09 -4.14 -4.57
C HIS A 62 -2.10 -3.12 -5.16
N PRO A 63 -0.78 -3.42 -5.19
CA PRO A 63 0.25 -2.48 -5.65
C PRO A 63 0.05 -2.00 -7.08
N GLN A 64 -0.43 -2.89 -7.96
CA GLN A 64 -0.62 -2.59 -9.38
C GLN A 64 -1.96 -1.90 -9.70
N LEU A 65 -2.72 -1.55 -8.66
CA LEU A 65 -4.06 -0.97 -8.83
C LEU A 65 -3.99 0.36 -9.56
N ILE A 66 -2.97 1.17 -9.24
CA ILE A 66 -2.80 2.51 -9.82
C ILE A 66 -1.95 2.51 -11.11
N ASP A 67 -1.57 1.35 -11.63
CA ASP A 67 -0.70 1.24 -12.83
C ASP A 67 -1.28 1.91 -14.05
N THR A 68 -2.60 1.83 -14.18
CA THR A 68 -3.36 2.36 -15.30
C THR A 68 -4.71 2.84 -14.78
N LYS A 69 -5.27 3.81 -15.48
CA LYS A 69 -6.65 4.27 -15.27
C LYS A 69 -7.65 3.11 -15.38
N ASP A 70 -7.47 2.22 -16.37
CA ASP A 70 -8.37 1.08 -16.60
C ASP A 70 -8.39 0.09 -15.42
N ASN A 71 -7.25 -0.13 -14.76
CA ASN A 71 -7.20 -0.99 -13.57
C ASN A 71 -8.02 -0.38 -12.42
N ILE A 72 -7.92 0.92 -12.21
CA ILE A 72 -8.68 1.65 -11.18
C ILE A 72 -10.18 1.56 -11.49
N ILE A 73 -10.57 1.89 -12.73
CA ILE A 73 -11.98 1.86 -13.17
C ILE A 73 -12.57 0.47 -13.02
N LYS A 74 -11.86 -0.57 -13.48
CA LYS A 74 -12.30 -1.96 -13.34
C LYS A 74 -12.46 -2.34 -11.87
N PHE A 75 -11.54 -1.93 -11.00
CA PHE A 75 -11.63 -2.19 -9.57
C PHE A 75 -12.86 -1.54 -8.94
N ILE A 76 -13.08 -0.25 -9.17
CA ILE A 76 -14.23 0.50 -8.65
C ILE A 76 -15.55 -0.08 -9.18
N SER A 77 -15.60 -0.46 -10.46
CA SER A 77 -16.82 -1.02 -11.08
C SER A 77 -17.20 -2.39 -10.50
N ASN A 78 -16.22 -3.15 -10.00
CA ASN A 78 -16.43 -4.49 -9.48
C ASN A 78 -16.53 -4.55 -7.95
N ASN A 79 -16.21 -3.47 -7.24
CA ASN A 79 -16.11 -3.46 -5.79
C ASN A 79 -16.71 -2.19 -5.19
N ASP A 80 -17.41 -2.33 -4.08
CA ASP A 80 -17.89 -1.19 -3.29
C ASP A 80 -16.74 -0.57 -2.48
N LEU A 81 -15.96 0.30 -3.13
CA LEU A 81 -14.78 0.95 -2.58
C LEU A 81 -15.18 2.18 -1.77
N GLU A 82 -15.05 2.10 -0.45
CA GLU A 82 -15.35 3.19 0.48
C GLU A 82 -14.21 4.21 0.52
N HIS A 83 -12.96 3.74 0.60
CA HIS A 83 -11.79 4.59 0.71
C HIS A 83 -10.58 3.96 0.02
N MET A 84 -9.77 4.81 -0.61
CA MET A 84 -8.43 4.47 -1.06
C MET A 84 -7.39 5.03 -0.10
N ILE A 85 -6.42 4.22 0.34
CA ILE A 85 -5.27 4.66 1.12
C ILE A 85 -4.04 4.67 0.22
N ILE A 86 -3.41 5.84 0.09
CA ILE A 86 -2.19 6.01 -0.69
C ILE A 86 -1.08 6.61 0.19
N PRO A 87 -0.12 5.79 0.63
CA PRO A 87 1.12 6.29 1.19
C PRO A 87 1.96 6.97 0.12
N ILE A 88 2.37 8.20 0.39
CA ILE A 88 3.23 9.01 -0.46
C ILE A 88 4.60 9.09 0.18
N ARG A 89 5.60 8.61 -0.56
CA ARG A 89 7.02 8.82 -0.28
C ARG A 89 7.56 9.81 -1.31
N ASN A 90 8.65 10.50 -0.97
CA ASN A 90 9.42 11.24 -1.98
C ASN A 90 9.72 10.29 -3.17
N LEU A 91 9.30 10.70 -4.37
CA LEU A 91 9.32 9.84 -5.55
C LEU A 91 10.74 9.53 -6.02
N GLU A 92 11.68 10.47 -5.84
CA GLU A 92 13.08 10.25 -6.13
C GLU A 92 13.69 9.19 -5.20
N ASP A 93 13.43 9.30 -3.89
CA ASP A 93 13.87 8.30 -2.90
C ASP A 93 13.31 6.90 -3.22
N ALA A 94 12.05 6.84 -3.67
CA ALA A 94 11.41 5.59 -4.06
C ALA A 94 12.04 5.01 -5.36
N ALA A 95 12.28 5.85 -6.36
CA ALA A 95 12.88 5.44 -7.64
C ALA A 95 14.32 4.97 -7.45
N ARG A 96 15.13 5.69 -6.67
CA ARG A 96 16.49 5.28 -6.30
C ARG A 96 16.49 3.98 -5.51
N SER A 97 15.53 3.77 -4.63
CA SER A 97 15.39 2.51 -3.90
C SER A 97 15.16 1.33 -4.86
N ARG A 98 14.40 1.52 -5.94
CA ARG A 98 14.14 0.48 -6.95
C ARG A 98 15.35 0.23 -7.83
N GLU A 99 16.00 1.29 -8.32
CA GLU A 99 17.21 1.18 -9.15
C GLU A 99 18.33 0.43 -8.41
N LYS A 100 18.56 0.76 -7.12
CA LYS A 100 19.55 0.06 -6.28
C LYS A 100 19.28 -1.44 -6.16
N LEU A 101 18.01 -1.85 -6.12
CA LEU A 101 17.62 -3.26 -6.02
C LEU A 101 17.63 -3.96 -7.39
N GLY A 102 17.22 -3.27 -8.45
CA GLY A 102 17.09 -3.84 -9.79
C GLY A 102 18.41 -3.95 -10.58
N GLY A 103 19.40 -3.11 -10.30
CA GLY A 103 20.64 -3.08 -11.10
C GLY A 103 20.38 -2.78 -12.59
N VAL A 104 21.37 -3.09 -13.46
CA VAL A 104 21.35 -2.78 -14.90
C VAL A 104 20.28 -3.57 -15.67
N ASN A 105 19.80 -4.68 -15.11
CA ASN A 105 18.78 -5.57 -15.72
C ASN A 105 17.40 -5.45 -15.05
N GLY A 106 17.22 -4.50 -14.12
CA GLY A 106 16.06 -4.48 -13.23
C GLY A 106 14.71 -4.08 -13.84
N GLY A 107 14.69 -3.73 -15.13
CA GLY A 107 13.50 -3.21 -15.83
C GLY A 107 12.55 -4.29 -16.35
N ASP A 108 13.00 -5.55 -16.43
CA ASP A 108 12.17 -6.69 -16.86
C ASP A 108 11.20 -7.19 -15.76
N GLY A 109 11.31 -6.65 -14.55
CA GLY A 109 10.48 -7.04 -13.40
C GLY A 109 10.90 -8.37 -12.74
N SER A 110 12.04 -8.96 -13.12
CA SER A 110 12.54 -10.23 -12.58
C SER A 110 13.00 -10.13 -11.12
N ILE A 111 13.31 -8.92 -10.64
CA ILE A 111 13.81 -8.69 -9.27
C ILE A 111 12.71 -8.10 -8.40
N ALA A 112 12.36 -8.83 -7.34
CA ALA A 112 11.41 -8.38 -6.32
C ALA A 112 11.85 -7.03 -5.72
N GLY A 113 11.01 -5.99 -5.91
CA GLY A 113 11.30 -4.64 -5.45
C GLY A 113 12.24 -3.81 -6.34
N GLY A 114 12.64 -4.33 -7.51
CA GLY A 114 13.40 -3.64 -8.54
C GLY A 114 12.59 -2.58 -9.30
N LEU A 115 13.02 -2.20 -10.51
CA LEU A 115 12.29 -1.22 -11.32
C LEU A 115 10.91 -1.75 -11.73
N TRP A 116 10.00 -0.83 -12.05
CA TRP A 116 8.60 -1.10 -12.32
C TRP A 116 8.17 -0.34 -13.54
N LYS A 117 8.02 -1.08 -14.66
CA LYS A 117 7.69 -0.54 -15.98
C LYS A 117 8.66 0.56 -16.45
N ALA A 118 9.93 0.40 -16.09
CA ALA A 118 11.00 1.36 -16.34
C ALA A 118 12.35 0.65 -16.42
N ASN A 119 13.28 1.15 -17.22
CA ASN A 119 14.63 0.60 -17.37
C ASN A 119 15.70 1.36 -16.59
N ASN A 120 15.36 2.53 -16.05
CA ASN A 120 16.27 3.37 -15.28
C ASN A 120 15.51 4.28 -14.31
N TYR A 121 16.24 4.98 -13.44
CA TYR A 121 15.70 5.97 -12.50
C TYR A 121 14.78 7.02 -13.13
N ARG A 122 15.14 7.57 -14.30
CA ARG A 122 14.35 8.65 -14.92
C ARG A 122 13.00 8.13 -15.41
N GLU A 123 13.02 7.01 -16.12
CA GLU A 123 11.79 6.33 -16.55
C GLU A 123 10.92 5.91 -15.35
N GLN A 124 11.53 5.51 -14.24
CA GLN A 124 10.81 5.16 -13.03
C GLN A 124 10.10 6.37 -12.42
N LEU A 125 10.76 7.53 -12.43
CA LEU A 125 10.20 8.80 -11.94
C LEU A 125 9.07 9.30 -12.85
N ASP A 126 9.25 9.23 -14.16
CA ASP A 126 8.22 9.58 -15.14
C ASP A 126 7.00 8.68 -15.02
N PHE A 127 7.22 7.38 -14.83
CA PHE A 127 6.16 6.43 -14.53
C PHE A 127 5.39 6.82 -13.28
N TYR A 128 6.08 7.19 -12.18
CA TYR A 128 5.43 7.64 -10.95
C TYR A 128 4.58 8.89 -11.13
N HIS A 129 5.09 9.91 -11.84
CA HIS A 129 4.33 11.11 -12.12
C HIS A 129 3.08 10.79 -12.94
N LYS A 130 3.22 9.97 -13.99
CA LYS A 130 2.12 9.56 -14.85
C LYS A 130 1.03 8.84 -14.05
N VAL A 131 1.37 7.80 -13.29
CA VAL A 131 0.37 7.03 -12.54
C VAL A 131 -0.33 7.86 -11.48
N MET A 132 0.38 8.75 -10.78
CA MET A 132 -0.22 9.63 -9.77
C MET A 132 -1.18 10.65 -10.41
N ALA A 133 -0.82 11.22 -11.57
CA ALA A 133 -1.71 12.13 -12.29
C ALA A 133 -2.99 11.43 -12.77
N GLN A 134 -2.84 10.24 -13.39
CA GLN A 134 -3.98 9.43 -13.84
C GLN A 134 -4.86 8.97 -12.67
N TYR A 135 -4.25 8.60 -11.54
CA TYR A 135 -4.94 8.25 -10.32
C TYR A 135 -5.79 9.43 -9.81
N LEU A 136 -5.19 10.61 -9.63
CA LEU A 136 -5.91 11.79 -9.15
C LEU A 136 -7.09 12.16 -10.05
N GLU A 137 -6.88 12.19 -11.36
CA GLU A 137 -7.95 12.42 -12.34
C GLU A 137 -9.10 11.42 -12.14
N THR A 138 -8.77 10.13 -12.03
CA THR A 138 -9.78 9.07 -11.91
C THR A 138 -10.55 9.16 -10.60
N MET A 139 -9.87 9.35 -9.46
CA MET A 139 -10.55 9.42 -8.16
C MET A 139 -11.48 10.63 -8.05
N VAL A 140 -11.15 11.74 -8.72
CA VAL A 140 -12.03 12.92 -8.80
C VAL A 140 -13.27 12.63 -9.66
N ILE A 141 -13.11 11.97 -10.82
CA ILE A 141 -14.23 11.64 -11.71
C ILE A 141 -15.24 10.70 -11.02
N TYR A 142 -14.74 9.70 -10.29
CA TYR A 142 -15.57 8.68 -9.64
C TYR A 142 -15.96 9.03 -8.20
N ASP A 143 -15.55 10.22 -7.72
CA ASP A 143 -15.82 10.72 -6.36
C ASP A 143 -15.47 9.70 -5.25
N ILE A 144 -14.29 9.06 -5.36
CA ILE A 144 -13.85 8.08 -4.37
C ILE A 144 -12.91 8.75 -3.34
N PRO A 145 -13.26 8.75 -2.04
CA PRO A 145 -12.42 9.34 -1.00
C PRO A 145 -11.03 8.71 -0.93
N THR A 146 -10.02 9.58 -0.86
CA THR A 146 -8.62 9.16 -0.76
C THR A 146 -7.97 9.68 0.52
N ILE A 147 -7.38 8.77 1.29
CA ILE A 147 -6.55 9.07 2.46
C ILE A 147 -5.09 9.04 2.04
N PHE A 148 -4.53 10.24 1.78
CA PHE A 148 -3.09 10.39 1.57
C PHE A 148 -2.33 10.36 2.89
N ILE A 149 -1.27 9.55 2.92
CA ILE A 149 -0.43 9.33 4.10
C ILE A 149 1.03 9.66 3.75
N ASP A 150 1.61 10.68 4.37
CA ASP A 150 3.07 10.86 4.33
C ASP A 150 3.79 9.64 4.93
N PHE A 151 4.67 9.01 4.13
CA PHE A 151 5.42 7.83 4.52
C PHE A 151 6.32 8.06 5.74
N LYS A 152 7.02 9.19 5.83
CA LYS A 152 7.96 9.44 6.94
C LYS A 152 7.21 9.59 8.26
N LYS A 153 6.07 10.30 8.26
CA LYS A 153 5.20 10.43 9.44
C LYS A 153 4.49 9.13 9.77
N MET A 154 4.10 8.33 8.77
CA MET A 154 3.50 7.01 8.98
C MET A 154 4.40 6.09 9.81
N ILE A 155 5.71 6.08 9.54
CA ILE A 155 6.68 5.21 10.21
C ILE A 155 7.15 5.76 11.57
N ASN A 156 7.14 7.08 11.75
CA ASN A 156 7.74 7.71 12.94
C ASN A 156 6.72 8.34 13.91
N ASN A 157 5.45 8.42 13.53
CA ASN A 157 4.44 9.12 14.32
C ASN A 157 3.11 8.34 14.34
N PRO A 158 2.92 7.41 15.31
CA PRO A 158 1.70 6.63 15.42
C PRO A 158 0.46 7.51 15.64
N ARG A 159 0.60 8.66 16.32
CA ARG A 159 -0.53 9.58 16.54
C ARG A 159 -0.99 10.21 15.23
N TYR A 160 -0.06 10.62 14.37
CA TYR A 160 -0.39 11.10 13.02
C TYR A 160 -1.12 10.04 12.21
N LEU A 161 -0.60 8.81 12.18
CA LEU A 161 -1.21 7.74 11.41
C LEU A 161 -2.63 7.41 11.92
N TYR A 162 -2.81 7.37 13.24
CA TYR A 162 -4.13 7.18 13.85
C TYR A 162 -5.14 8.23 13.39
N PHE A 163 -4.81 9.52 13.51
CA PHE A 163 -5.73 10.57 13.11
C PHE A 163 -5.97 10.64 11.60
N LYS A 164 -5.00 10.23 10.78
CA LYS A 164 -5.22 10.08 9.33
C LYS A 164 -6.22 8.99 8.99
N LEU A 165 -6.27 7.92 9.77
CA LEU A 165 -7.13 6.75 9.56
C LEU A 165 -8.38 6.77 10.47
N ILE A 166 -8.65 7.88 11.17
CA ILE A 166 -9.73 7.94 12.17
C ILE A 166 -11.10 7.64 11.57
N VAL A 167 -11.34 8.10 10.33
CA VAL A 167 -12.59 7.83 9.58
C VAL A 167 -12.84 6.34 9.37
N ILE A 168 -11.78 5.52 9.33
CA ILE A 168 -11.89 4.06 9.30
C ILE A 168 -12.10 3.54 10.72
N PHE A 169 -11.29 3.99 11.68
CA PHE A 169 -11.27 3.48 13.05
C PHE A 169 -12.54 3.75 13.84
N ASP A 170 -13.21 4.88 13.64
CA ASP A 170 -14.46 5.23 14.31
C ASP A 170 -15.57 4.22 13.98
N LYS A 171 -15.63 3.73 12.74
CA LYS A 171 -16.59 2.70 12.30
C LYS A 171 -16.44 1.37 13.06
N TYR A 172 -15.23 1.09 13.56
CA TYR A 172 -14.89 -0.15 14.25
C TYR A 172 -14.54 0.05 15.74
N ASN A 173 -14.83 1.23 16.31
CA ASN A 173 -14.53 1.58 17.69
C ASN A 173 -13.06 1.36 18.10
N ILE A 174 -12.11 1.60 17.18
CA ILE A 174 -10.68 1.43 17.45
C ILE A 174 -10.14 2.68 18.14
N SER A 175 -9.89 2.56 19.44
CA SER A 175 -9.25 3.63 20.22
C SER A 175 -7.76 3.80 19.85
N PHE A 176 -7.20 4.98 20.13
CA PHE A 176 -5.77 5.22 19.95
C PHE A 176 -4.89 4.24 20.73
N LYS A 177 -5.35 3.77 21.90
CA LYS A 177 -4.62 2.78 22.71
C LYS A 177 -4.48 1.45 21.95
N VAL A 178 -5.60 0.91 21.45
CA VAL A 178 -5.64 -0.34 20.68
C VAL A 178 -4.80 -0.21 19.40
N PHE A 179 -4.96 0.91 18.69
CA PHE A 179 -4.13 1.22 17.52
C PHE A 179 -2.64 1.24 17.85
N LYS A 180 -2.24 1.91 18.93
CA LYS A 180 -0.84 2.05 19.32
C LYS A 180 -0.20 0.69 19.64
N GLU A 181 -0.94 -0.23 20.25
CA GLU A 181 -0.48 -1.59 20.50
C GLU A 181 -0.22 -2.35 19.20
N ALA A 182 -1.16 -2.29 18.23
CA ALA A 182 -0.98 -2.88 16.90
C ALA A 182 0.20 -2.27 16.13
N TYR A 183 0.35 -0.94 16.20
CA TYR A 183 1.46 -0.21 15.61
C TYR A 183 2.81 -0.68 16.15
N ILE A 184 2.95 -0.79 17.47
CA ILE A 184 4.20 -1.24 18.10
C ILE A 184 4.54 -2.68 17.68
N LYS A 185 3.55 -3.57 17.59
CA LYS A 185 3.75 -4.94 17.08
C LYS A 185 4.25 -4.92 15.63
N ALA A 186 3.64 -4.11 14.77
CA ALA A 186 4.07 -3.96 13.38
C ALA A 186 5.49 -3.37 13.24
N ASP A 187 5.83 -2.36 14.04
CA ASP A 187 7.15 -1.73 14.04
C ASP A 187 8.25 -2.68 14.52
N ASN A 188 8.00 -3.39 15.63
CA ASN A 188 8.91 -4.42 16.13
C ASN A 188 9.13 -5.55 15.13
N HIS A 189 8.10 -5.88 14.34
CA HIS A 189 8.21 -6.89 13.29
C HIS A 189 9.13 -6.43 12.15
N GLN A 190 8.92 -5.22 11.63
CA GLN A 190 9.71 -4.65 10.54
C GLN A 190 11.19 -4.47 10.91
N LYS A 191 11.51 -4.23 12.19
CA LYS A 191 12.89 -4.08 12.68
C LYS A 191 13.66 -5.39 12.88
N LYS A 192 12.95 -6.53 12.92
CA LYS A 192 13.57 -7.86 13.10
C LYS A 192 14.07 -8.48 11.79
N LYS A 193 13.72 -7.93 10.64
CA LYS A 193 14.16 -8.34 9.30
C LYS A 193 15.23 -7.38 8.79
#